data_AF-A0A511BTB8-F1
#
_entry.id   AF-A0A511BTB8-F1
#
_cell.length_a   1.000
_cell.length_b   1.000
_cell.length_c   1.000
_cell.angle_alpha   90.00
_cell.angle_beta   90.00
_cell.angle_gamma   90.00
#
_symmetry.space_group_name_H-M   'P 1'
#
loop_
_entity.id
_entity.type
_entity.pdbx_description
1 polymer ?
#
loop_
_entity_poly.entity_id
_entity_poly.type
_entity_poly.pdbx_seq_one_letter_code
_entity_poly.pdbx_strand_id
1 'polypeptide(L)'
;MARRAFFRRFAIGSPPNRERFSPALPLPASRHAMVICLLAACVILPRAEARSQDPAMPAATQDRPAPEATISPSGVPQAQAEAQTQAQAQTADNASAPVIIPPLPVLSDEKAREEAARLTRSMKRKVARFSTYTPEIRQRFIRLAHAMIARTGTPIDRPQLLMVVDRNPRVQRLSFVLALPGTASWEALGGTPVSTGRAGRKYYYITPVGVFPNTTDRLGYRALGTKNRNGIRGIGAKGMRVWDMGWHNAVKGWRADHETGDIRLEIHATDPDFLEQRLGHPASEGCIRIPASLNVFMDRNGLLDVQYEQAASYDGRFRALLPKDRTPTPIAGDLLVVVDSAEPVQAVTAAAAPPHAGPAGPAG
;
A
#
# COMPACT_ATOMS: atom_id res chain seq x y z
N MET A 1 -7.46 32.75 40.48
CA MET A 1 -8.82 33.26 40.18
C MET A 1 -9.33 32.57 38.92
N ALA A 2 -10.55 32.04 39.00
CA ALA A 2 -11.12 31.03 38.10
C ALA A 2 -11.56 31.55 36.72
N ARG A 3 -11.43 30.71 35.68
CA ARG A 3 -12.19 30.78 34.41
C ARG A 3 -12.53 29.34 33.98
N ARG A 4 -13.63 28.78 34.48
CA ARG A 4 -14.96 28.63 33.84
C ARG A 4 -14.92 27.95 32.46
N ALA A 5 -15.26 26.67 32.51
CA ALA A 5 -15.64 25.80 31.40
C ALA A 5 -16.96 26.26 30.75
N PHE A 6 -17.07 26.09 29.44
CA PHE A 6 -18.33 26.19 28.71
C PHE A 6 -18.70 24.79 28.19
N PHE A 7 -19.54 24.10 28.97
CA PHE A 7 -20.30 22.94 28.54
C PHE A 7 -21.59 23.45 27.89
N ARG A 8 -21.88 23.08 26.64
CA ARG A 8 -23.25 23.14 26.09
C ARG A 8 -23.80 21.73 25.99
N ARG A 9 -24.72 21.44 26.92
CA ARG A 9 -25.69 20.35 26.92
C ARG A 9 -26.79 20.71 25.92
N PHE A 10 -27.16 19.79 25.03
CA PHE A 10 -28.52 19.71 24.53
C PHE A 10 -29.06 18.31 24.83
N ALA A 11 -30.32 18.30 25.21
CA ALA A 11 -31.01 17.26 25.94
C ALA A 11 -31.95 16.47 25.02
N ILE A 12 -32.02 15.17 25.31
CA ILE A 12 -33.23 14.32 25.39
C ILE A 12 -34.09 14.16 24.13
N GLY A 13 -34.02 12.95 23.56
CA GLY A 13 -35.08 12.32 22.79
C GLY A 13 -35.07 10.82 23.09
N SER A 14 -36.10 10.32 23.77
CA SER A 14 -36.30 8.92 24.18
C SER A 14 -36.59 7.98 22.98
N PRO A 15 -36.41 6.65 23.13
CA PRO A 15 -36.34 5.69 22.02
C PRO A 15 -37.67 5.00 21.73
N PRO A 16 -37.84 4.35 20.56
CA PRO A 16 -38.84 3.30 20.42
C PRO A 16 -38.21 1.89 20.40
N ASN A 17 -38.72 1.11 21.33
CA ASN A 17 -39.16 -0.29 21.25
C ASN A 17 -38.20 -1.39 20.77
N ARG A 18 -37.80 -2.22 21.74
CA ARG A 18 -37.35 -3.60 21.55
C ARG A 18 -38.59 -4.49 21.42
N GLU A 19 -38.81 -5.09 20.25
CA GLU A 19 -39.64 -6.28 20.15
C GLU A 19 -38.77 -7.54 20.07
N ARG A 20 -39.19 -8.50 20.90
CA ARG A 20 -38.65 -9.84 21.07
C ARG A 20 -39.15 -10.70 19.93
N PHE A 21 -38.28 -11.50 19.31
CA PHE A 21 -38.70 -12.77 18.74
C PHE A 21 -37.62 -13.83 19.04
N SER A 22 -38.07 -14.85 19.75
CA SER A 22 -37.38 -16.11 20.01
C SER A 22 -38.12 -17.23 19.24
N PRO A 23 -37.52 -18.43 19.10
CA PRO A 23 -37.49 -19.19 17.85
C PRO A 23 -38.44 -20.40 17.81
N ALA A 24 -38.65 -20.96 16.61
CA ALA A 24 -38.95 -22.39 16.40
C ALA A 24 -38.72 -22.84 14.92
N LEU A 25 -38.14 -24.04 14.79
CA LEU A 25 -37.86 -24.91 13.63
C LEU A 25 -39.15 -25.56 13.03
N PRO A 26 -39.11 -26.55 12.09
CA PRO A 26 -38.34 -26.77 10.86
C PRO A 26 -39.21 -27.14 9.60
N LEU A 27 -38.54 -27.23 8.43
CA LEU A 27 -38.73 -28.01 7.17
C LEU A 27 -40.05 -28.80 6.88
N PRO A 28 -40.47 -28.92 5.58
CA PRO A 28 -39.95 -30.01 4.72
C PRO A 28 -39.72 -29.68 3.22
N ALA A 29 -39.29 -30.74 2.53
CA ALA A 29 -38.60 -30.87 1.27
C ALA A 29 -39.42 -30.72 -0.03
N SER A 30 -38.66 -30.47 -1.11
CA SER A 30 -38.81 -31.00 -2.48
C SER A 30 -40.05 -30.66 -3.33
N ARG A 31 -39.83 -30.02 -4.49
CA ARG A 31 -40.00 -30.63 -5.84
C ARG A 31 -39.69 -29.65 -6.97
N HIS A 32 -39.29 -30.23 -8.10
CA HIS A 32 -38.82 -29.64 -9.34
C HIS A 32 -39.87 -28.77 -10.07
N ALA A 33 -39.43 -27.71 -10.74
CA ALA A 33 -40.00 -27.16 -11.98
C ALA A 33 -38.89 -26.34 -12.67
N MET A 34 -38.17 -26.94 -13.61
CA MET A 34 -38.43 -26.87 -15.05
C MET A 34 -38.38 -25.43 -15.59
N VAL A 35 -37.22 -25.16 -16.21
CA VAL A 35 -36.89 -24.02 -17.06
C VAL A 35 -37.86 -23.98 -18.24
N ILE A 36 -38.53 -22.84 -18.44
CA ILE A 36 -39.14 -22.47 -19.72
C ILE A 36 -38.65 -21.07 -20.08
N CYS A 37 -37.86 -21.01 -21.14
CA CYS A 37 -37.59 -19.81 -21.92
C CYS A 37 -38.90 -19.30 -22.53
N LEU A 38 -39.21 -18.02 -22.36
CA LEU A 38 -40.00 -17.28 -23.34
C LEU A 38 -39.31 -15.94 -23.64
N LEU A 39 -38.93 -15.80 -24.92
CA LEU A 39 -38.61 -14.55 -25.59
C LEU A 39 -39.89 -13.72 -25.73
N ALA A 40 -39.84 -12.44 -25.38
CA ALA A 40 -40.70 -11.41 -25.99
C ALA A 40 -40.00 -10.06 -25.95
N ALA A 41 -39.90 -9.46 -27.14
CA ALA A 41 -39.29 -8.19 -27.46
C ALA A 41 -40.30 -7.03 -27.41
N CYS A 42 -39.75 -5.80 -27.46
CA CYS A 42 -40.41 -4.49 -27.69
C CYS A 42 -41.28 -3.99 -26.51
N VAL A 43 -41.17 -2.76 -26.02
CA VAL A 43 -41.24 -1.48 -26.75
C VAL A 43 -40.43 -0.38 -26.03
N ILE A 44 -39.76 0.44 -26.83
CA ILE A 44 -39.06 1.68 -26.48
C ILE A 44 -40.07 2.82 -26.29
N LEU A 45 -39.97 3.58 -25.20
CA LEU A 45 -40.49 4.95 -25.11
C LEU A 45 -39.51 5.83 -24.30
N PRO A 46 -39.19 7.06 -24.75
CA PRO A 46 -38.26 7.95 -24.08
C PRO A 46 -38.98 8.76 -23.00
N ARG A 47 -38.33 9.03 -21.87
CA ARG A 47 -38.83 9.98 -20.88
C ARG A 47 -37.77 11.04 -20.54
N ALA A 48 -38.01 12.19 -21.14
CA ALA A 48 -37.77 13.57 -20.70
C ALA A 48 -36.55 13.86 -19.80
N GLU A 49 -35.67 14.69 -20.39
CA GLU A 49 -34.62 15.47 -19.76
C GLU A 49 -35.16 16.33 -18.62
N ALA A 50 -34.58 16.17 -17.42
CA ALA A 50 -34.66 17.16 -16.36
C ALA A 50 -33.30 17.84 -16.24
N ARG A 51 -33.24 19.03 -16.85
CA ARG A 51 -32.14 19.98 -16.86
C ARG A 51 -32.03 20.62 -15.47
N SER A 52 -31.10 20.17 -14.62
CA SER A 52 -30.75 20.86 -13.37
C SER A 52 -29.48 21.68 -13.60
N GLN A 53 -29.66 22.99 -13.57
CA GLN A 53 -28.64 24.03 -13.74
C GLN A 53 -27.68 24.04 -12.54
N ASP A 54 -26.38 24.03 -12.81
CA ASP A 54 -25.34 24.42 -11.87
C ASP A 54 -25.40 25.94 -11.60
N PRO A 55 -25.22 26.40 -10.35
CA PRO A 55 -24.91 27.80 -10.08
C PRO A 55 -23.41 28.05 -10.28
N ALA A 56 -23.11 28.83 -11.32
CA ALA A 56 -21.80 29.44 -11.56
C ALA A 56 -21.45 30.45 -10.43
N MET A 57 -20.22 30.39 -9.94
CA MET A 57 -19.60 31.44 -9.14
C MET A 57 -18.87 32.43 -10.05
N PRO A 58 -18.96 33.76 -9.83
CA PRO A 58 -18.48 34.75 -10.78
C PRO A 58 -16.96 34.95 -10.71
N ALA A 59 -16.36 35.03 -11.89
CA ALA A 59 -15.06 35.64 -12.13
C ALA A 59 -15.25 37.12 -12.47
N ALA A 60 -14.43 37.98 -11.86
CA ALA A 60 -14.31 39.42 -12.08
C ALA A 60 -12.94 39.83 -11.47
N THR A 61 -12.03 40.60 -12.05
CA THR A 61 -11.88 41.31 -13.34
C THR A 61 -10.38 41.67 -13.46
N GLN A 62 -9.88 41.85 -14.69
CA GLN A 62 -8.51 42.30 -15.04
C GLN A 62 -8.26 43.81 -14.81
N ASP A 63 -6.96 44.15 -14.77
CA ASP A 63 -6.28 45.41 -15.17
C ASP A 63 -6.53 46.70 -14.34
N ARG A 64 -5.53 47.49 -13.93
CA ARG A 64 -4.44 48.16 -14.69
C ARG A 64 -3.47 48.94 -13.70
N PRO A 65 -2.48 49.77 -14.12
CA PRO A 65 -1.04 49.60 -13.80
C PRO A 65 -0.41 50.67 -12.86
N ALA A 66 0.91 50.53 -12.69
CA ALA A 66 1.88 51.23 -11.82
C ALA A 66 1.93 52.77 -11.86
N PRO A 67 2.71 53.35 -10.92
CA PRO A 67 3.81 54.21 -11.37
C PRO A 67 5.17 53.85 -10.75
N GLU A 68 6.21 54.08 -11.56
CA GLU A 68 7.63 54.10 -11.21
C GLU A 68 7.96 55.19 -10.18
N ALA A 69 8.89 54.88 -9.27
CA ALA A 69 9.70 55.89 -8.59
C ALA A 69 11.13 55.39 -8.45
N THR A 70 12.02 56.05 -9.21
CA THR A 70 13.47 55.95 -9.19
C THR A 70 14.04 56.52 -7.89
N ILE A 71 14.83 55.76 -7.12
CA ILE A 71 15.75 56.32 -6.12
C ILE A 71 17.03 55.46 -6.07
N SER A 72 18.17 56.10 -6.34
CA SER A 72 19.54 55.57 -6.22
C SER A 72 20.04 55.55 -4.76
N PRO A 73 21.12 54.82 -4.44
CA PRO A 73 21.40 54.33 -3.08
C PRO A 73 22.29 55.28 -2.27
N SER A 74 22.06 55.37 -0.96
CA SER A 74 23.03 55.92 0.00
C SER A 74 22.73 55.43 1.42
N GLY A 75 23.76 54.90 2.10
CA GLY A 75 23.84 54.85 3.56
C GLY A 75 23.54 53.51 4.23
N VAL A 76 24.58 52.74 4.52
CA VAL A 76 24.58 51.66 5.53
C VAL A 76 24.75 52.28 6.92
N PRO A 77 24.03 51.79 7.97
CA PRO A 77 24.56 51.84 9.33
C PRO A 77 24.95 50.45 9.85
N GLN A 78 26.22 50.34 10.23
CA GLN A 78 27.01 49.18 10.70
C GLN A 78 26.52 48.44 11.97
N ALA A 79 25.25 48.51 12.38
CA ALA A 79 24.79 47.91 13.64
C ALA A 79 24.26 46.46 13.53
N GLN A 80 24.18 45.89 12.33
CA GLN A 80 23.66 44.53 12.11
C GLN A 80 24.74 43.44 11.96
N ALA A 81 26.02 43.84 11.90
CA ALA A 81 27.13 42.90 11.67
C ALA A 81 27.48 42.09 12.94
N GLU A 82 27.45 42.69 14.13
CA GLU A 82 27.92 42.02 15.35
C GLU A 82 26.92 40.98 15.90
N ALA A 83 25.63 41.17 15.68
CA ALA A 83 24.59 40.20 16.05
C ALA A 83 24.55 38.97 15.12
N GLN A 84 25.04 39.10 13.89
CA GLN A 84 25.14 37.98 12.94
C GLN A 84 26.40 37.14 13.15
N THR A 85 27.49 37.72 13.64
CA THR A 85 28.74 36.98 13.93
C THR A 85 28.60 36.06 15.14
N GLN A 86 27.82 36.44 16.16
CA GLN A 86 27.59 35.56 17.33
C GLN A 86 26.57 34.44 17.06
N ALA A 87 25.63 34.63 16.12
CA ALA A 87 24.72 33.58 15.68
C ALA A 87 25.40 32.55 14.75
N GLN A 88 26.41 32.97 13.98
CA GLN A 88 27.17 32.09 13.08
C GLN A 88 28.26 31.28 13.80
N ALA A 89 28.76 31.76 14.95
CA ALA A 89 29.74 31.03 15.75
C ALA A 89 29.15 29.86 16.57
N GLN A 90 27.82 29.82 16.79
CA GLN A 90 27.15 28.74 17.54
C GLN A 90 26.56 27.64 16.65
N THR A 91 26.53 27.81 15.33
CA THR A 91 26.02 26.80 14.39
C THR A 91 27.09 25.89 13.80
N ALA A 92 28.38 26.19 14.03
CA ALA A 92 29.49 25.47 13.40
C ALA A 92 29.91 24.17 14.14
N ASP A 93 29.42 23.93 15.37
CA ASP A 93 29.95 22.86 16.24
C ASP A 93 28.94 21.75 16.60
N ASN A 94 27.83 21.64 15.86
CA ASN A 94 26.90 20.52 15.95
C ASN A 94 26.99 19.60 14.72
N ALA A 95 28.21 19.31 14.26
CA ALA A 95 28.43 18.17 13.38
C ALA A 95 28.20 16.89 14.19
N SER A 96 26.93 16.45 14.25
CA SER A 96 26.55 15.16 14.85
C SER A 96 27.48 14.08 14.32
N ALA A 97 28.03 13.25 15.21
CA ALA A 97 28.86 12.12 14.86
C ALA A 97 28.21 11.31 13.71
N PRO A 98 29.00 10.82 12.74
CA PRO A 98 28.46 10.10 11.59
C PRO A 98 27.64 8.90 12.05
N VAL A 99 26.42 8.79 11.52
CA VAL A 99 25.52 7.67 11.81
C VAL A 99 26.11 6.39 11.21
N ILE A 100 26.44 5.42 12.06
CA ILE A 100 26.92 4.11 11.62
C ILE A 100 25.72 3.26 11.22
N ILE A 101 25.61 2.94 9.92
CA ILE A 101 24.53 2.11 9.39
C ILE A 101 25.01 0.66 9.33
N PRO A 102 24.39 -0.29 10.07
CA PRO A 102 24.77 -1.70 10.01
C PRO A 102 24.43 -2.30 8.64
N PRO A 103 25.20 -3.25 8.09
CA PRO A 103 24.86 -3.89 6.82
C PRO A 103 23.56 -4.68 6.91
N LEU A 104 22.86 -4.85 5.78
CA LEU A 104 21.68 -5.70 5.73
C LEU A 104 22.06 -7.18 5.93
N PRO A 105 21.19 -8.00 6.55
CA PRO A 105 21.42 -9.44 6.65
C PRO A 105 21.50 -10.09 5.26
N VAL A 106 22.52 -10.91 5.06
CA VAL A 106 22.71 -11.72 3.85
C VAL A 106 22.92 -13.17 4.26
N LEU A 107 22.09 -14.06 3.74
CA LEU A 107 22.23 -15.50 3.90
C LEU A 107 22.74 -16.14 2.61
N SER A 108 23.34 -17.33 2.71
CA SER A 108 23.51 -18.19 1.54
C SER A 108 22.15 -18.66 1.02
N ASP A 109 22.09 -19.02 -0.27
CA ASP A 109 20.87 -19.53 -0.90
C ASP A 109 20.25 -20.71 -0.15
N GLU A 110 21.09 -21.63 0.35
CA GLU A 110 20.63 -22.79 1.14
C GLU A 110 19.96 -22.34 2.45
N LYS A 111 20.60 -21.46 3.22
CA LYS A 111 20.03 -20.94 4.47
C LYS A 111 18.80 -20.08 4.24
N ALA A 112 18.75 -19.35 3.13
CA ALA A 112 17.57 -18.60 2.73
C ALA A 112 16.37 -19.52 2.45
N ARG A 113 16.60 -20.67 1.79
CA ARG A 113 15.55 -21.69 1.54
C ARG A 113 15.09 -22.37 2.83
N GLU A 114 16.01 -22.71 3.73
CA GLU A 114 15.66 -23.25 5.06
C GLU A 114 14.74 -22.29 5.83
N GLU A 115 15.08 -21.01 5.82
CA GLU A 115 14.31 -19.95 6.46
C GLU A 115 12.94 -19.74 5.79
N ALA A 116 12.88 -19.75 4.46
CA ALA A 116 11.62 -19.69 3.70
C ALA A 116 10.71 -20.89 4.01
N ALA A 117 11.27 -22.09 4.16
CA ALA A 117 10.52 -23.28 4.56
C ALA A 117 10.00 -23.15 6.01
N ARG A 118 10.80 -22.60 6.94
CA ARG A 118 10.37 -22.31 8.32
C ARG A 118 9.23 -21.31 8.34
N LEU A 119 9.34 -20.20 7.61
CA LEU A 119 8.29 -19.18 7.48
C LEU A 119 7.01 -19.76 6.88
N THR A 120 7.12 -20.58 5.83
CA THR A 120 5.96 -21.25 5.21
C THR A 120 5.21 -22.11 6.21
N ARG A 121 5.92 -22.92 7.02
CA ARG A 121 5.31 -23.71 8.10
C ARG A 121 4.64 -22.82 9.15
N SER A 122 5.26 -21.69 9.49
CA SER A 122 4.73 -20.74 10.47
C SER A 122 3.47 -20.02 9.95
N MET A 123 3.48 -19.56 8.70
CA MET A 123 2.32 -18.92 8.04
C MET A 123 1.14 -19.87 7.95
N LYS A 124 1.34 -21.13 7.55
CA LYS A 124 0.29 -22.17 7.55
C LYS A 124 -0.43 -22.29 8.89
N ARG A 125 0.28 -22.13 10.01
CA ARG A 125 -0.29 -22.26 11.36
C ARG A 125 -0.94 -20.97 11.86
N LYS A 126 -0.37 -19.81 11.52
CA LYS A 126 -0.70 -18.53 12.18
C LYS A 126 -1.54 -17.58 11.33
N VAL A 127 -1.61 -17.80 10.01
CA VAL A 127 -2.28 -16.89 9.08
C VAL A 127 -3.58 -17.52 8.58
N ALA A 128 -4.69 -16.84 8.86
CA ALA A 128 -6.01 -17.23 8.38
C ALA A 128 -6.06 -17.26 6.85
N ARG A 129 -6.70 -18.30 6.30
CA ARG A 129 -6.87 -18.52 4.86
C ARG A 129 -5.55 -18.57 4.08
N PHE A 130 -4.44 -18.87 4.74
CA PHE A 130 -3.16 -19.09 4.08
C PHE A 130 -3.22 -20.34 3.20
N SER A 131 -2.70 -20.24 1.99
CA SER A 131 -2.55 -21.35 1.06
C SER A 131 -1.14 -21.34 0.51
N THR A 132 -0.51 -22.51 0.45
CA THR A 132 0.73 -22.66 -0.31
C THR A 132 0.49 -22.70 -1.81
N TYR A 133 -0.76 -22.74 -2.25
CA TYR A 133 -1.16 -22.90 -3.65
C TYR A 133 -0.66 -24.21 -4.29
N THR A 134 -1.23 -24.51 -5.46
CA THR A 134 -0.79 -25.62 -6.32
C THR A 134 0.54 -25.24 -7.01
N PRO A 135 1.32 -26.21 -7.52
CA PRO A 135 2.54 -25.94 -8.25
C PRO A 135 2.37 -24.95 -9.41
N GLU A 136 1.25 -25.00 -10.13
CA GLU A 136 0.96 -24.15 -11.28
C GLU A 136 0.78 -22.68 -10.85
N ILE A 137 0.04 -22.45 -9.76
CA ILE A 137 -0.17 -21.11 -9.20
C ILE A 137 1.14 -20.56 -8.62
N ARG A 138 1.93 -21.39 -7.94
CA ARG A 138 3.27 -20.99 -7.46
C ARG A 138 4.16 -20.53 -8.59
N GLN A 139 4.25 -21.34 -9.65
CA GLN A 139 5.06 -21.00 -10.81
C GLN A 139 4.55 -19.74 -11.53
N ARG A 140 3.24 -19.53 -11.54
CA ARG A 140 2.67 -18.30 -12.07
C ARG A 140 3.09 -17.06 -11.28
N PHE A 141 3.07 -17.10 -9.95
CA PHE A 141 3.56 -15.99 -9.13
C PHE A 141 5.05 -15.73 -9.34
N ILE A 142 5.86 -16.79 -9.43
CA ILE A 142 7.30 -16.67 -9.72
C ILE A 142 7.52 -15.99 -11.08
N ARG A 143 6.85 -16.45 -12.14
CA ARG A 143 6.96 -15.84 -13.48
C ARG A 143 6.53 -14.38 -13.51
N LEU A 144 5.41 -14.05 -12.86
CA LEU A 144 4.91 -12.68 -12.78
C LEU A 144 5.87 -11.76 -12.02
N ALA A 145 6.46 -12.25 -10.92
CA ALA A 145 7.45 -11.51 -10.16
C ALA A 145 8.71 -11.25 -10.99
N HIS A 146 9.28 -12.29 -11.62
CA HIS A 146 10.43 -12.16 -12.52
C HIS A 146 10.17 -11.13 -13.62
N ALA A 147 9.04 -11.23 -14.31
CA ALA A 147 8.70 -10.29 -15.38
C ALA A 147 8.58 -8.84 -14.88
N MET A 148 7.97 -8.63 -13.71
CA MET A 148 7.83 -7.29 -13.13
C MET A 148 9.18 -6.70 -12.69
N ILE A 149 10.01 -7.51 -12.05
CA ILE A 149 11.35 -7.13 -11.61
C ILE A 149 12.23 -6.79 -12.81
N ALA A 150 12.23 -7.64 -13.85
CA ALA A 150 12.95 -7.38 -15.10
C ALA A 150 12.45 -6.10 -15.81
N ARG A 151 11.13 -5.92 -15.92
CA ARG A 151 10.52 -4.74 -16.57
C ARG A 151 10.90 -3.43 -15.90
N THR A 152 11.09 -3.43 -14.59
CA THR A 152 11.46 -2.22 -13.81
C THR A 152 12.96 -2.05 -13.64
N GLY A 153 13.77 -3.03 -14.04
CA GLY A 153 15.21 -3.02 -13.79
C GLY A 153 15.56 -3.06 -12.30
N THR A 154 14.65 -3.54 -11.44
CA THR A 154 14.89 -3.56 -9.99
C THR A 154 15.93 -4.65 -9.66
N PRO A 155 17.06 -4.32 -9.02
CA PRO A 155 18.07 -5.33 -8.70
C PRO A 155 17.61 -6.26 -7.58
N ILE A 156 17.95 -7.54 -7.70
CA ILE A 156 17.91 -8.52 -6.60
C ILE A 156 19.36 -8.90 -6.32
N ASP A 157 19.93 -8.28 -5.30
CA ASP A 157 21.35 -8.37 -4.93
C ASP A 157 21.63 -9.30 -3.73
N ARG A 158 20.56 -9.75 -3.05
CA ARG A 158 20.61 -10.71 -1.95
C ARG A 158 19.37 -11.60 -1.92
N PRO A 159 19.43 -12.77 -1.27
CA PRO A 159 18.24 -13.55 -0.97
C PRO A 159 17.23 -12.74 -0.13
N GLN A 160 16.03 -12.56 -0.65
CA GLN A 160 14.99 -11.77 0.02
C GLN A 160 13.57 -12.17 -0.38
N LEU A 161 12.60 -11.85 0.47
CA LEU A 161 11.18 -12.03 0.18
C LEU A 161 10.61 -10.85 -0.62
N LEU A 162 9.92 -11.17 -1.70
CA LEU A 162 9.04 -10.25 -2.42
C LEU A 162 7.59 -10.51 -1.99
N MET A 163 6.83 -9.47 -1.69
CA MET A 163 5.37 -9.58 -1.57
C MET A 163 4.74 -9.35 -2.94
N VAL A 164 4.29 -10.42 -3.60
CA VAL A 164 3.73 -10.35 -4.95
C VAL A 164 2.21 -10.34 -4.86
N VAL A 165 1.55 -9.32 -5.38
CA VAL A 165 0.09 -9.13 -5.35
C VAL A 165 -0.44 -9.13 -6.78
N ASP A 166 -1.33 -10.07 -7.08
CA ASP A 166 -2.05 -10.09 -8.36
C ASP A 166 -3.38 -9.34 -8.21
N ARG A 167 -3.42 -8.12 -8.76
CA ARG A 167 -4.59 -7.23 -8.72
C ARG A 167 -5.67 -7.63 -9.73
N ASN A 168 -5.47 -8.66 -10.54
CA ASN A 168 -6.48 -9.09 -11.50
C ASN A 168 -7.81 -9.39 -10.77
N PRO A 169 -8.95 -8.84 -11.20
CA PRO A 169 -10.25 -9.05 -10.54
C PRO A 169 -10.67 -10.52 -10.38
N ARG A 170 -10.16 -11.42 -11.24
CA ARG A 170 -10.41 -12.87 -11.18
C ARG A 170 -9.44 -13.62 -10.26
N VAL A 171 -8.38 -12.98 -9.78
CA VAL A 171 -7.34 -13.62 -8.95
C VAL A 171 -7.34 -13.08 -7.52
N GLN A 172 -7.09 -11.79 -7.32
CA GLN A 172 -7.10 -11.11 -6.02
C GLN A 172 -6.39 -11.90 -4.90
N ARG A 173 -5.12 -12.24 -5.14
CA ARG A 173 -4.28 -13.00 -4.20
C ARG A 173 -2.90 -12.39 -4.11
N LEU A 174 -2.27 -12.60 -2.96
CA LEU A 174 -0.84 -12.36 -2.79
C LEU A 174 -0.08 -13.68 -2.65
N SER A 175 1.19 -13.71 -2.99
CA SER A 175 2.14 -14.73 -2.60
C SER A 175 3.44 -14.08 -2.16
N PHE A 176 4.06 -14.61 -1.11
CA PHE A 176 5.47 -14.33 -0.86
C PHE A 176 6.32 -15.20 -1.79
N VAL A 177 7.35 -14.58 -2.38
CA VAL A 177 8.31 -15.26 -3.26
C VAL A 177 9.71 -14.98 -2.71
N LEU A 178 10.46 -16.03 -2.38
CA LEU A 178 11.89 -15.94 -2.13
C LEU A 178 12.59 -15.71 -3.48
N ALA A 179 13.12 -14.51 -3.64
CA ALA A 179 13.99 -14.13 -4.75
C ALA A 179 15.45 -14.36 -4.37
N LEU A 180 16.21 -14.90 -5.30
CA LEU A 180 17.64 -15.17 -5.15
C LEU A 180 18.42 -14.42 -6.23
N PRO A 181 19.59 -13.85 -5.89
CA PRO A 181 20.40 -13.08 -6.83
C PRO A 181 21.02 -14.01 -7.88
N GLY A 182 21.13 -13.51 -9.12
CA GLY A 182 21.84 -14.21 -10.20
C GLY A 182 21.23 -15.54 -10.68
N THR A 183 20.02 -15.89 -10.25
CA THR A 183 19.36 -17.15 -10.64
C THR A 183 17.85 -17.00 -10.84
N ALA A 184 17.29 -17.83 -11.71
CA ALA A 184 15.85 -17.92 -11.93
C ALA A 184 15.14 -18.84 -10.90
N SER A 185 15.89 -19.56 -10.08
CA SER A 185 15.41 -20.62 -9.15
C SER A 185 14.72 -20.08 -7.89
N TRP A 186 13.82 -19.12 -8.06
CA TRP A 186 13.01 -18.52 -7.00
C TRP A 186 11.95 -19.48 -6.47
N GLU A 187 11.46 -19.25 -5.26
CA GLU A 187 10.48 -20.14 -4.59
C GLU A 187 9.27 -19.34 -4.10
N ALA A 188 8.06 -19.76 -4.46
CA ALA A 188 6.84 -19.21 -3.90
C ALA A 188 6.46 -19.95 -2.60
N LEU A 189 6.36 -19.20 -1.50
CA LEU A 189 6.00 -19.70 -0.18
C LEU A 189 4.48 -19.89 -0.04
N GLY A 190 3.70 -19.16 -0.83
CA GLY A 190 2.24 -19.06 -0.71
C GLY A 190 1.78 -17.73 -0.14
N GLY A 191 0.48 -17.63 0.12
CA GLY A 191 -0.11 -16.39 0.60
C GLY A 191 -1.61 -16.49 0.87
N THR A 192 -2.30 -15.36 0.76
CA THR A 192 -3.71 -15.21 1.14
C THR A 192 -4.52 -14.54 0.02
N PRO A 193 -5.86 -14.67 0.03
CA PRO A 193 -6.70 -13.72 -0.69
C PRO A 193 -6.43 -12.28 -0.22
N VAL A 194 -6.57 -11.32 -1.12
CA VAL A 194 -6.48 -9.88 -0.85
C VAL A 194 -7.65 -9.15 -1.48
N SER A 195 -7.80 -7.86 -1.17
CA SER A 195 -8.67 -6.97 -1.93
C SER A 195 -7.90 -5.74 -2.37
N THR A 196 -7.86 -5.52 -3.67
CA THR A 196 -7.26 -4.35 -4.31
C THR A 196 -8.32 -3.35 -4.76
N GLY A 197 -7.86 -2.25 -5.36
CA GLY A 197 -8.67 -1.19 -5.91
C GLY A 197 -9.63 -1.70 -6.98
N ARG A 198 -10.81 -1.07 -7.10
CA ARG A 198 -11.86 -1.48 -8.04
C ARG A 198 -12.34 -0.36 -8.94
N ALA A 199 -12.91 -0.74 -10.07
CA ALA A 199 -13.63 0.19 -10.94
C ALA A 199 -15.04 0.52 -10.43
N GLY A 200 -15.64 1.57 -11.00
CA GLY A 200 -17.09 1.82 -10.99
C GLY A 200 -17.65 2.62 -9.82
N ARG A 201 -16.83 3.12 -8.89
CA ARG A 201 -17.29 4.02 -7.81
C ARG A 201 -16.43 5.26 -7.71
N LYS A 202 -17.05 6.43 -7.64
CA LYS A 202 -16.34 7.71 -7.52
C LYS A 202 -15.26 7.63 -6.42
N TYR A 203 -14.05 8.08 -6.73
CA TYR A 203 -12.85 8.03 -5.89
C TYR A 203 -12.20 6.64 -5.69
N TYR A 204 -12.65 5.60 -6.40
CA TYR A 204 -12.01 4.29 -6.36
C TYR A 204 -10.99 4.15 -7.48
N TYR A 205 -9.72 4.08 -7.10
CA TYR A 205 -8.65 3.86 -8.06
C TYR A 205 -8.40 2.39 -8.29
N ILE A 206 -7.89 2.04 -9.47
CA ILE A 206 -7.31 0.72 -9.71
C ILE A 206 -5.92 0.74 -9.09
N THR A 207 -5.64 -0.20 -8.16
CA THR A 207 -4.32 -0.30 -7.51
C THR A 207 -3.22 -0.38 -8.58
N PRO A 208 -2.19 0.49 -8.58
CA PRO A 208 -1.21 0.57 -9.66
C PRO A 208 -0.37 -0.71 -9.75
N VAL A 209 0.10 -1.02 -10.96
CA VAL A 209 1.05 -2.13 -11.24
C VAL A 209 2.47 -1.58 -11.15
N GLY A 210 3.38 -2.33 -10.54
CA GLY A 210 4.79 -1.92 -10.44
C GLY A 210 5.53 -2.64 -9.33
N VAL A 211 6.75 -2.15 -9.08
CA VAL A 211 7.56 -2.52 -7.91
C VAL A 211 7.63 -1.31 -7.00
N PHE A 212 7.24 -1.48 -5.74
CA PHE A 212 7.08 -0.41 -4.77
C PHE A 212 7.94 -0.74 -3.54
N PRO A 213 9.07 -0.03 -3.33
CA PRO A 213 9.96 -0.29 -2.22
C PRO A 213 9.46 0.39 -0.92
N ASN A 214 9.54 -0.34 0.19
CA ASN A 214 9.30 0.13 1.56
C ASN A 214 10.59 0.74 2.13
N THR A 215 10.82 1.99 1.74
CA THR A 215 12.04 2.77 2.03
C THR A 215 11.95 3.58 3.31
N THR A 216 13.09 4.05 3.81
CA THR A 216 13.20 4.83 5.06
C THR A 216 12.93 6.34 4.90
N ASP A 217 12.66 6.80 3.67
CA ASP A 217 12.24 8.19 3.38
C ASP A 217 10.85 8.50 3.95
N ARG A 218 10.03 7.46 4.17
CA ARG A 218 8.67 7.55 4.67
C ARG A 218 8.48 6.58 5.82
N LEU A 219 7.65 6.99 6.77
CA LEU A 219 7.28 6.17 7.91
C LEU A 219 5.83 5.74 7.74
N GLY A 220 5.58 4.43 7.69
CA GLY A 220 4.22 3.93 7.85
C GLY A 220 3.69 4.19 9.27
N TYR A 221 2.46 3.75 9.57
CA TYR A 221 1.84 4.05 10.86
C TYR A 221 1.08 2.86 11.46
N ARG A 222 0.43 3.11 12.58
CA ARG A 222 -0.41 2.16 13.33
C ARG A 222 -1.86 2.58 13.25
N ALA A 223 -2.74 1.64 12.90
CA ALA A 223 -4.16 1.87 12.87
C ALA A 223 -4.69 2.27 14.26
N LEU A 224 -5.53 3.30 14.32
CA LEU A 224 -6.21 3.67 15.57
C LEU A 224 -7.36 2.71 15.91
N GLY A 225 -7.82 1.90 14.96
CA GLY A 225 -8.96 0.99 15.13
C GLY A 225 -10.30 1.73 15.26
N THR A 226 -10.39 2.93 14.72
CA THR A 226 -11.61 3.75 14.73
C THR A 226 -12.70 3.12 13.87
N LYS A 227 -13.90 3.01 14.43
CA LYS A 227 -15.08 2.54 13.71
C LYS A 227 -15.73 3.71 12.96
N ASN A 228 -16.12 3.49 11.71
CA ASN A 228 -16.98 4.43 10.98
C ASN A 228 -18.45 4.28 11.46
N ARG A 229 -19.37 5.06 10.86
CA ARG A 229 -20.81 5.02 11.18
C ARG A 229 -21.48 3.63 11.08
N ASN A 230 -20.87 2.72 10.31
CA ASN A 230 -21.35 1.34 10.14
C ASN A 230 -20.67 0.35 11.10
N GLY A 231 -19.88 0.83 12.07
CA GLY A 231 -19.13 -0.02 13.00
C GLY A 231 -17.86 -0.63 12.42
N ILE A 232 -17.47 -0.29 11.19
CA ILE A 232 -16.34 -0.88 10.46
C ILE A 232 -15.05 -0.11 10.71
N ARG A 233 -13.95 -0.82 10.95
CA ARG A 233 -12.59 -0.26 11.04
C ARG A 233 -11.90 -0.36 9.69
N GLY A 234 -11.78 0.78 9.00
CA GLY A 234 -11.32 0.83 7.60
C GLY A 234 -9.95 0.18 7.36
N ILE A 235 -8.99 0.48 8.24
CA ILE A 235 -7.60 -0.01 8.17
C ILE A 235 -7.27 -1.11 9.19
N GLY A 236 -8.30 -1.79 9.70
CA GLY A 236 -8.19 -2.90 10.64
C GLY A 236 -8.22 -2.49 12.12
N ALA A 237 -7.94 -3.46 12.98
CA ALA A 237 -7.97 -3.28 14.43
C ALA A 237 -6.90 -2.29 14.94
N LYS A 238 -7.09 -1.77 16.16
CA LYS A 238 -6.11 -0.86 16.79
C LYS A 238 -4.74 -1.53 16.88
N GLY A 239 -3.69 -0.78 16.53
CA GLY A 239 -2.29 -1.23 16.58
C GLY A 239 -1.82 -1.99 15.34
N MET A 240 -2.72 -2.34 14.41
CA MET A 240 -2.31 -3.00 13.16
C MET A 240 -1.43 -2.09 12.32
N ARG A 241 -0.49 -2.68 11.59
CA ARG A 241 0.50 -1.96 10.79
C ARG A 241 -0.13 -1.47 9.49
N VAL A 242 0.18 -0.24 9.08
CA VAL A 242 -0.08 0.25 7.72
C VAL A 242 1.27 0.53 7.05
N TRP A 243 1.64 -0.30 6.08
CA TRP A 243 2.82 -0.02 5.24
C TRP A 243 2.41 0.99 4.18
N ASP A 244 3.13 2.11 4.15
CA ASP A 244 2.88 3.23 3.26
C ASP A 244 3.92 3.19 2.15
N MET A 245 3.46 2.98 0.92
CA MET A 245 4.31 2.91 -0.27
C MET A 245 4.46 4.27 -0.96
N GLY A 246 3.89 5.33 -0.38
CA GLY A 246 3.96 6.69 -0.90
C GLY A 246 2.90 7.01 -1.95
N TRP A 247 3.06 8.17 -2.59
CA TRP A 247 2.19 8.65 -3.65
C TRP A 247 2.56 8.03 -5.00
N HIS A 248 1.55 7.55 -5.72
CA HIS A 248 1.69 6.93 -7.03
C HIS A 248 0.56 7.38 -7.94
N ASN A 249 0.86 7.52 -9.22
CA ASN A 249 -0.16 7.78 -10.22
C ASN A 249 -0.93 6.48 -10.53
N ALA A 250 -2.26 6.54 -10.48
CA ALA A 250 -3.13 5.39 -10.70
C ALA A 250 -4.35 5.76 -11.52
N VAL A 251 -4.90 4.77 -12.23
CA VAL A 251 -6.12 4.96 -13.03
C VAL A 251 -7.31 5.22 -12.10
N LYS A 252 -8.04 6.30 -12.35
CA LYS A 252 -9.30 6.62 -11.70
C LYS A 252 -10.36 5.63 -12.18
N GLY A 253 -10.56 4.56 -11.43
CA GLY A 253 -11.42 3.43 -11.82
C GLY A 253 -12.90 3.77 -12.04
N TRP A 254 -13.34 4.99 -11.72
CA TRP A 254 -14.70 5.47 -11.98
C TRP A 254 -14.86 6.28 -13.26
N ARG A 255 -13.78 6.59 -13.97
CA ARG A 255 -13.83 7.32 -15.23
C ARG A 255 -13.64 6.37 -16.41
N ALA A 256 -14.45 6.57 -17.45
CA ALA A 256 -14.40 5.75 -18.67
C ALA A 256 -13.20 6.10 -19.56
N ASP A 257 -12.66 7.31 -19.43
CA ASP A 257 -11.48 7.79 -20.18
C ASP A 257 -10.15 7.29 -19.62
N HIS A 258 -10.17 6.44 -18.58
CA HIS A 258 -9.00 5.93 -17.88
C HIS A 258 -8.04 7.03 -17.39
N GLU A 259 -8.55 8.24 -17.15
CA GLU A 259 -7.76 9.33 -16.58
C GLU A 259 -7.05 8.86 -15.31
N THR A 260 -5.80 9.27 -15.14
CA THR A 260 -5.04 8.96 -13.95
C THR A 260 -5.11 10.09 -12.91
N GLY A 261 -4.68 9.78 -11.70
CA GLY A 261 -4.45 10.76 -10.65
C GLY A 261 -3.67 10.13 -9.50
N ASP A 262 -3.22 10.98 -8.59
CA ASP A 262 -2.36 10.52 -7.51
C ASP A 262 -3.17 9.83 -6.42
N ILE A 263 -2.64 8.70 -5.95
CA ILE A 263 -3.12 7.97 -4.78
C ILE A 263 -1.98 7.68 -3.85
N ARG A 264 -2.29 7.57 -2.56
CA ARG A 264 -1.36 6.98 -1.59
C ARG A 264 -1.56 5.48 -1.57
N LEU A 265 -0.56 4.72 -2.00
CA LEU A 265 -0.63 3.26 -2.01
C LEU A 265 -0.26 2.74 -0.62
N GLU A 266 -1.18 2.00 -0.01
CA GLU A 266 -0.98 1.43 1.31
C GLU A 266 -1.29 -0.07 1.33
N ILE A 267 -0.57 -0.82 2.16
CA ILE A 267 -0.94 -2.18 2.58
C ILE A 267 -1.46 -2.09 4.01
N HIS A 268 -2.68 -2.56 4.25
CA HIS A 268 -3.27 -2.56 5.58
C HIS A 268 -4.19 -3.73 5.84
N ALA A 269 -4.41 -4.04 7.12
CA ALA A 269 -5.39 -5.02 7.53
C ALA A 269 -6.81 -4.57 7.14
N THR A 270 -7.65 -5.53 6.79
CA THR A 270 -9.10 -5.32 6.71
C THR A 270 -9.74 -5.42 8.10
N ASP A 271 -11.00 -4.99 8.25
CA ASP A 271 -11.74 -5.25 9.47
C ASP A 271 -11.93 -6.77 9.65
N PRO A 272 -11.36 -7.38 10.72
CA PRO A 272 -11.41 -8.83 10.91
C PRO A 272 -12.82 -9.35 11.18
N ASP A 273 -13.70 -8.54 11.77
CA ASP A 273 -15.03 -8.97 12.21
C ASP A 273 -16.04 -8.92 11.06
N PHE A 274 -15.89 -7.97 10.13
CA PHE A 274 -16.92 -7.70 9.11
C PHE A 274 -16.47 -7.90 7.66
N LEU A 275 -15.21 -7.57 7.34
CA LEU A 275 -14.76 -7.40 5.95
C LEU A 275 -13.72 -8.42 5.51
N GLU A 276 -13.16 -9.22 6.41
CA GLU A 276 -12.15 -10.23 6.05
C GLU A 276 -12.69 -11.35 5.15
N GLN A 277 -13.96 -11.72 5.32
CA GLN A 277 -14.64 -12.65 4.41
C GLN A 277 -14.73 -12.15 2.96
N ARG A 278 -14.64 -10.84 2.73
CA ARG A 278 -14.73 -10.26 1.38
C ARG A 278 -13.41 -10.30 0.61
N LEU A 279 -12.30 -10.62 1.27
CA LEU A 279 -11.00 -10.79 0.61
C LEU A 279 -11.07 -11.88 -0.47
N GLY A 280 -10.39 -11.63 -1.59
CA GLY A 280 -10.50 -12.38 -2.84
C GLY A 280 -11.28 -11.66 -3.93
N HIS A 281 -11.71 -10.40 -3.69
CA HIS A 281 -12.43 -9.57 -4.66
C HIS A 281 -11.94 -8.13 -4.62
N PRO A 282 -12.01 -7.36 -5.74
CA PRO A 282 -11.71 -5.93 -5.72
C PRO A 282 -12.68 -5.17 -4.81
N ALA A 283 -12.18 -4.59 -3.73
CA ALA A 283 -13.01 -4.01 -2.67
C ALA A 283 -12.30 -2.91 -1.85
N SER A 284 -11.35 -2.21 -2.48
CA SER A 284 -10.61 -1.11 -1.89
C SER A 284 -10.70 0.16 -2.75
N GLU A 285 -10.29 1.30 -2.21
CA GLU A 285 -10.21 2.60 -2.90
C GLU A 285 -8.89 2.80 -3.68
N GLY A 286 -8.03 1.78 -3.71
CA GLY A 286 -6.71 1.82 -4.36
C GLY A 286 -5.61 1.13 -3.55
N CYS A 287 -5.85 0.92 -2.25
CA CYS A 287 -4.96 0.20 -1.33
C CYS A 287 -5.00 -1.33 -1.50
N ILE A 288 -4.11 -2.04 -0.80
CA ILE A 288 -4.06 -3.50 -0.73
C ILE A 288 -4.52 -3.92 0.67
N ARG A 289 -5.70 -4.55 0.73
CA ARG A 289 -6.28 -5.05 1.96
C ARG A 289 -5.87 -6.50 2.17
N ILE A 290 -5.32 -6.80 3.33
CA ILE A 290 -4.87 -8.14 3.73
C ILE A 290 -5.63 -8.65 4.97
N PRO A 291 -5.62 -9.97 5.26
CA PRO A 291 -6.15 -10.52 6.50
C PRO A 291 -5.48 -9.90 7.73
N ALA A 292 -6.21 -9.71 8.83
CA ALA A 292 -5.63 -9.17 10.06
C ALA A 292 -4.51 -10.06 10.61
N SER A 293 -4.68 -11.39 10.53
CA SER A 293 -3.63 -12.33 10.95
C SER A 293 -2.36 -12.23 10.09
N LEU A 294 -2.50 -11.93 8.79
CA LEU A 294 -1.34 -11.74 7.92
C LEU A 294 -0.61 -10.44 8.26
N ASN A 295 -1.35 -9.36 8.54
CA ASN A 295 -0.77 -8.09 8.98
C ASN A 295 0.10 -8.28 10.24
N VAL A 296 -0.46 -8.95 11.26
CA VAL A 296 0.27 -9.28 12.49
C VAL A 296 1.48 -10.16 12.21
N PHE A 297 1.35 -11.14 11.31
CA PHE A 297 2.46 -12.03 10.96
C PHE A 297 3.59 -11.26 10.26
N MET A 298 3.25 -10.44 9.26
CA MET A 298 4.19 -9.59 8.53
C MET A 298 4.91 -8.64 9.48
N ASP A 299 4.16 -8.00 10.37
CA ASP A 299 4.70 -7.06 11.35
C ASP A 299 5.59 -7.76 12.38
N ARG A 300 5.25 -8.94 12.88
CA ARG A 300 6.14 -9.64 13.83
C ARG A 300 7.41 -10.20 13.20
N ASN A 301 7.35 -10.61 11.93
CA ASN A 301 8.48 -11.24 11.23
C ASN A 301 9.21 -10.26 10.29
N GLY A 302 8.81 -8.99 10.24
CA GLY A 302 9.43 -7.96 9.40
C GLY A 302 9.51 -8.29 7.91
N LEU A 303 8.50 -8.96 7.33
CA LEU A 303 8.61 -9.54 5.98
C LEU A 303 8.92 -8.51 4.86
N LEU A 304 8.54 -7.24 5.06
CA LEU A 304 8.81 -6.10 4.17
C LEU A 304 9.67 -5.01 4.83
N ASP A 305 10.19 -5.25 6.02
CA ASP A 305 10.74 -4.18 6.87
C ASP A 305 12.27 -4.21 6.94
N VAL A 306 12.98 -4.86 6.00
CA VAL A 306 14.45 -5.01 6.12
C VAL A 306 15.18 -3.66 6.32
N GLN A 307 14.77 -2.61 5.59
CA GLN A 307 15.33 -1.27 5.76
C GLN A 307 14.84 -0.59 7.05
N TYR A 308 13.60 -0.88 7.48
CA TYR A 308 13.04 -0.34 8.72
C TYR A 308 13.74 -0.93 9.95
N GLU A 309 14.08 -2.22 9.93
CA GLU A 309 14.85 -2.88 11.00
C GLU A 309 16.26 -2.29 11.08
N GLN A 310 16.91 -2.06 9.94
CA GLN A 310 18.20 -1.37 9.87
C GLN A 310 18.07 0.06 10.43
N ALA A 311 17.06 0.82 10.00
CA ALA A 311 16.82 2.19 10.46
C ALA A 311 16.51 2.29 11.95
N ALA A 312 15.82 1.31 12.53
CA ALA A 312 15.53 1.29 13.97
C ALA A 312 16.79 1.24 14.85
N SER A 313 17.94 0.83 14.30
CA SER A 313 19.22 0.86 15.02
C SER A 313 19.73 2.28 15.27
N TYR A 314 19.41 3.25 14.41
CA TYR A 314 19.90 4.62 14.50
C TYR A 314 18.82 5.72 14.50
N ASP A 315 17.56 5.41 14.18
CA ASP A 315 16.45 6.35 14.17
C ASP A 315 15.32 5.90 15.14
N GLY A 316 15.09 6.73 16.15
CA GLY A 316 14.08 6.49 17.19
C GLY A 316 12.63 6.41 16.66
N ARG A 317 12.33 7.01 15.51
CA ARG A 317 10.98 6.97 14.90
C ARG A 317 10.64 5.58 14.40
N PHE A 318 11.58 4.94 13.71
CA PHE A 318 11.44 3.54 13.27
C PHE A 318 11.37 2.62 14.47
N ARG A 319 12.27 2.81 15.45
CA ARG A 319 12.25 2.03 16.71
C ARG A 319 10.93 2.13 17.47
N ALA A 320 10.28 3.30 17.47
CA ALA A 320 8.99 3.51 18.12
C ALA A 320 7.82 2.87 17.37
N LEU A 321 7.94 2.72 16.04
CA LEU A 321 6.89 2.13 15.20
C LEU A 321 6.86 0.60 15.27
N LEU A 322 8.02 -0.04 15.35
CA LEU A 322 8.20 -1.50 15.31
C LEU A 322 7.90 -2.12 16.70
N PRO A 323 7.15 -3.24 16.82
CA PRO A 323 6.92 -3.84 18.12
C PRO A 323 8.22 -4.37 18.74
N LYS A 324 8.30 -4.33 20.07
CA LYS A 324 9.53 -4.74 20.80
C LYS A 324 9.75 -6.25 20.80
N ASP A 325 8.69 -7.03 20.60
CA ASP A 325 8.66 -8.50 20.62
C ASP A 325 8.76 -9.13 19.22
N ARG A 326 9.18 -8.35 18.21
CA ARG A 326 9.38 -8.87 16.86
C ARG A 326 10.50 -9.90 16.82
N THR A 327 10.44 -10.76 15.82
CA THR A 327 11.55 -11.64 15.42
C THR A 327 11.70 -11.52 13.90
N PRO A 328 12.32 -10.43 13.41
CA PRO A 328 12.48 -10.20 11.98
C PRO A 328 13.21 -11.36 11.31
N THR A 329 12.73 -11.78 10.14
CA THR A 329 13.40 -12.82 9.37
C THR A 329 14.64 -12.26 8.67
N PRO A 330 15.78 -13.00 8.65
CA PRO A 330 16.98 -12.55 7.93
C PRO A 330 16.80 -12.47 6.41
N ILE A 331 15.76 -13.09 5.85
CA ILE A 331 15.39 -12.97 4.42
C ILE A 331 14.30 -11.90 4.18
N ALA A 332 14.07 -11.00 5.13
CA ALA A 332 13.13 -9.90 4.96
C ALA A 332 13.49 -9.12 3.70
N GLY A 333 12.49 -8.76 2.90
CA GLY A 333 12.65 -7.83 1.79
C GLY A 333 12.15 -6.43 2.14
N ASP A 334 11.99 -5.63 1.11
CA ASP A 334 11.38 -4.31 1.12
C ASP A 334 10.46 -4.09 -0.10
N LEU A 335 10.32 -5.08 -0.99
CA LEU A 335 9.60 -4.91 -2.25
C LEU A 335 8.17 -5.45 -2.20
N LEU A 336 7.20 -4.55 -2.40
CA LEU A 336 5.87 -4.91 -2.87
C LEU A 336 5.89 -4.95 -4.40
N VAL A 337 5.51 -6.08 -4.99
CA VAL A 337 5.38 -6.26 -6.43
C VAL A 337 3.89 -6.41 -6.76
N VAL A 338 3.28 -5.42 -7.41
CA VAL A 338 1.89 -5.51 -7.87
C VAL A 338 1.88 -5.84 -9.36
N VAL A 339 1.18 -6.90 -9.72
CA VAL A 339 1.03 -7.38 -11.09
C VAL A 339 -0.45 -7.43 -11.46
N ASP A 340 -0.76 -7.33 -12.75
CA ASP A 340 -2.08 -7.67 -13.28
C ASP A 340 -1.94 -8.81 -14.26
N SER A 341 -2.37 -10.00 -13.88
CA SER A 341 -2.23 -11.16 -14.75
C SER A 341 -3.19 -11.20 -15.94
N ALA A 342 -4.12 -10.24 -16.08
CA ALA A 342 -4.90 -10.09 -17.31
C ALA A 342 -4.06 -9.36 -18.37
N GLU A 343 -3.08 -8.57 -17.96
CA GLU A 343 -2.17 -7.92 -18.86
C GLU A 343 -1.18 -8.96 -19.41
N PRO A 344 -0.87 -8.95 -20.71
CA PRO A 344 0.13 -9.83 -21.28
C PRO A 344 1.46 -9.63 -20.56
N VAL A 345 1.99 -10.72 -20.00
CA VAL A 345 3.38 -10.74 -19.57
C VAL A 345 4.20 -10.69 -20.85
N GLN A 346 4.79 -9.53 -21.16
CA GLN A 346 5.78 -9.49 -22.24
C GLN A 346 6.87 -10.49 -21.89
N ALA A 347 7.09 -11.45 -22.79
CA ALA A 347 8.07 -12.48 -22.58
C ALA A 347 9.43 -11.80 -22.34
N VAL A 348 10.03 -12.04 -21.19
CA VAL A 348 11.44 -11.73 -20.98
C VAL A 348 12.19 -12.71 -21.87
N THR A 349 12.56 -12.28 -23.08
CA THR A 349 13.52 -13.02 -23.89
C THR A 349 14.83 -13.04 -23.12
N ALA A 350 15.32 -14.23 -22.80
CA ALA A 350 16.65 -14.41 -22.27
C ALA A 350 17.69 -14.07 -23.37
N ALA A 351 18.02 -12.79 -23.52
CA ALA A 351 19.15 -12.24 -24.28
C ALA A 351 19.24 -10.75 -23.93
N ALA A 352 20.36 -10.12 -23.56
CA ALA A 352 21.76 -10.49 -23.68
C ALA A 352 22.55 -9.97 -22.47
N ALA A 353 23.67 -10.64 -22.16
CA ALA A 353 24.69 -10.10 -21.28
C ALA A 353 25.11 -8.69 -21.77
N PRO A 354 25.45 -7.74 -20.86
CA PRO A 354 25.97 -6.45 -21.27
C PRO A 354 27.25 -6.66 -22.10
N PRO A 355 27.46 -5.90 -23.19
CA PRO A 355 28.72 -5.96 -23.91
C PRO A 355 29.86 -5.57 -22.96
N HIS A 356 30.84 -6.46 -22.87
CA HIS A 356 32.13 -6.22 -22.23
C HIS A 356 32.77 -4.93 -22.76
N ALA A 357 33.48 -4.28 -21.84
CA ALA A 357 34.26 -3.06 -21.97
C ALA A 357 34.99 -2.88 -23.31
N GLY A 358 34.84 -1.69 -23.90
CA GLY A 358 35.82 -1.16 -24.85
C GLY A 358 37.11 -0.74 -24.13
N PRO A 359 38.28 -0.84 -24.79
CA PRO A 359 39.58 -0.65 -24.16
C PRO A 359 39.83 0.81 -23.80
N ALA A 360 40.56 1.01 -22.70
CA ALA A 360 41.15 2.28 -22.32
C ALA A 360 42.03 2.82 -23.47
N GLY A 361 41.76 4.05 -23.89
CA GLY A 361 42.64 4.80 -24.79
C GLY A 361 43.97 5.12 -24.10
N PRO A 362 45.06 5.28 -24.88
CA PRO A 362 46.39 5.48 -24.32
C PRO A 362 46.55 6.87 -23.73
N ALA A 363 47.40 6.94 -22.70
CA ALA A 363 47.87 8.16 -22.08
C ALA A 363 48.52 9.11 -23.11
N GLY A 364 48.20 10.39 -22.98
CA GLY A 364 48.88 11.53 -23.58
C GLY A 364 49.09 12.60 -22.52
#